data_AF-A0A8C8DUS8-F1
#
_entry.id   AF-A0A8C8DUS8-F1
#
_cell.length_a   1.000
_cell.length_b   1.000
_cell.length_c   1.000
_cell.angle_alpha   90.00
_cell.angle_beta   90.00
_cell.angle_gamma   90.00
#
_symmetry.space_group_name_H-M   'P 1'
#
loop_
_entity.id
_entity.type
_entity.pdbx_description
1 polymer ?
#
loop_
_entity_poly.entity_id
_entity_poly.type
_entity_poly.pdbx_seq_one_letter_code
_entity_poly.pdbx_strand_id
1 'polypeptide(L)' 'MIEVICNDRLGKKVRVKCNSEDTIGDLKKLIAAQTGTRYDKIVLKKWYTIFKDHVSLGDYGVSLRESL' A
#
# COMPACT_ATOMS: atom_id res chain seq x y z
N MET A 1 -13.92 -3.92 -0.16
CA MET A 1 -13.13 -3.12 -1.14
C MET A 1 -12.96 -1.70 -0.62
N ILE A 2 -11.71 -1.37 -0.28
CA ILE A 2 -11.25 -0.06 0.17
C ILE A 2 -10.39 0.59 -0.92
N GLU A 3 -10.29 1.92 -0.89
CA GLU A 3 -9.36 2.68 -1.71
C GLU A 3 -8.24 3.21 -0.82
N VAL A 4 -7.00 2.86 -1.15
CA VAL A 4 -5.80 3.33 -0.46
C VAL A 4 -5.04 4.27 -1.39
N ILE A 5 -4.53 5.37 -0.83
CA ILE A 5 -3.77 6.36 -1.58
C ILE A 5 -2.31 6.22 -1.19
N CYS A 6 -1.45 5.80 -2.12
CA CYS A 6 -0.01 5.72 -1.90
C CYS A 6 0.69 6.94 -2.48
N ASN A 7 1.50 7.61 -1.67
CA ASN A 7 2.26 8.79 -2.07
C ASN A 7 3.74 8.42 -2.26
N ASP A 8 4.28 8.71 -3.43
CA ASP A 8 5.71 8.57 -3.67
C ASP A 8 6.49 9.80 -3.20
N ARG A 9 7.80 9.66 -3.00
CA ARG A 9 8.74 10.72 -2.60
C ARG A 9 8.76 11.90 -3.58
N LEU A 10 8.42 11.65 -4.85
CA LEU A 10 8.33 12.67 -5.89
C LEU A 10 6.95 13.36 -5.93
N GLY A 11 6.04 13.06 -5.00
CA GLY A 11 4.70 13.66 -4.92
C GLY A 11 3.64 13.01 -5.82
N LYS A 12 3.99 11.93 -6.54
CA LYS A 12 3.02 11.15 -7.31
C LYS A 12 2.06 10.42 -6.36
N LYS A 13 0.76 10.59 -6.58
CA LYS A 13 -0.31 9.91 -5.83
C LYS A 13 -0.90 8.78 -6.66
N VAL A 14 -0.89 7.57 -6.12
CA VAL A 14 -1.45 6.37 -6.76
C VAL A 14 -2.63 5.91 -5.93
N ARG A 15 -3.78 5.68 -6.56
CA ARG A 15 -4.97 5.17 -5.88
C ARG A 15 -5.13 3.70 -6.21
N VAL A 16 -5.14 2.86 -5.19
CA VAL A 16 -5.23 1.41 -5.35
C VAL A 16 -6.48 0.91 -4.66
N LYS A 17 -7.30 0.17 -5.41
CA LYS A 17 -8.44 -0.56 -4.85
C LYS A 17 -7.94 -1.92 -4.37
N CYS A 18 -8.18 -2.22 -3.09
CA CYS A 18 -7.80 -3.47 -2.43
C CYS A 18 -8.89 -3.86 -1.43
N ASN A 19 -8.76 -5.03 -0.80
CA ASN A 19 -9.58 -5.47 0.31
C ASN A 19 -8.80 -5.36 1.62
N SER A 20 -9.51 -5.24 2.75
CA SER A 20 -8.89 -5.19 4.08
C SER A 20 -8.19 -6.50 4.46
N GLU A 21 -8.59 -7.61 3.85
CA GLU A 21 -8.01 -8.94 4.06
C GLU A 21 -6.74 -9.16 3.22
N ASP A 22 -6.49 -8.31 2.21
CA ASP A 22 -5.29 -8.42 1.39
C ASP A 22 -4.04 -8.10 2.23
N THR A 23 -2.95 -8.80 1.92
CA THR A 23 -1.67 -8.55 2.57
C THR A 23 -1.00 -7.29 2.02
N ILE A 24 -0.10 -6.72 2.81
CA ILE A 24 0.75 -5.61 2.35
C ILE A 24 1.59 -6.04 1.13
N GLY A 25 2.02 -7.30 1.06
CA GLY A 25 2.72 -7.85 -0.09
C GLY A 25 1.88 -7.79 -1.36
N ASP A 26 0.59 -8.11 -1.28
CA ASP A 26 -0.32 -8.01 -2.42
C ASP A 26 -0.62 -6.57 -2.81
N LEU A 27 -0.77 -5.68 -1.83
CA LEU A 27 -0.86 -4.23 -2.10
C LEU A 27 0.37 -3.72 -2.87
N LYS A 28 1.59 -4.13 -2.47
CA LYS A 28 2.81 -3.76 -3.21
C LYS A 28 2.79 -4.26 -4.65
N LYS A 29 2.28 -5.47 -4.92
CA LYS A 29 2.15 -5.99 -6.29
C LYS A 29 1.14 -5.16 -7.11
N LEU A 30 0.03 -4.73 -6.51
CA LEU A 30 -0.95 -3.87 -7.16
C LEU A 30 -0.36 -2.48 -7.49
N ILE A 31 0.41 -1.90 -6.57
CA ILE A 31 1.14 -0.64 -6.82
C ILE A 31 2.18 -0.85 -7.91
N ALA A 32 2.92 -1.97 -7.88
CA ALA A 32 3.91 -2.31 -8.89
C ALA A 32 3.29 -2.38 -10.30
N ALA A 33 2.10 -2.96 -10.43
CA ALA A 33 1.37 -3.04 -11.70
C ALA A 33 0.99 -1.64 -12.25
N GLN A 34 0.68 -0.67 -11.38
CA GLN A 34 0.31 0.70 -11.80
C GLN A 34 1.52 1.62 -12.00
N THR A 35 2.58 1.43 -11.22
CA THR A 35 3.75 2.33 -11.21
C THR A 35 4.91 1.84 -12.06
N GLY A 36 4.93 0.55 -12.41
CA GLY A 36 6.05 -0.10 -13.10
C GLY A 36 7.28 -0.35 -12.22
N THR A 37 7.22 -0.01 -10.92
CA THR A 37 8.30 -0.29 -9.98
C THR A 37 8.16 -1.70 -9.43
N ARG A 38 9.25 -2.46 -9.39
CA ARG A 38 9.22 -3.82 -8.81
C ARG A 38 8.78 -3.79 -7.35
N TYR A 39 7.88 -4.72 -6.97
CA TYR A 39 7.28 -4.77 -5.63
C TYR A 39 8.32 -4.94 -4.51
N ASP A 40 9.45 -5.62 -4.78
CA ASP A 40 10.57 -5.79 -3.84
C ASP A 40 11.26 -4.46 -3.47
N LYS A 41 11.19 -3.46 -4.35
CA LYS A 41 11.74 -2.11 -4.09
C LYS A 41 10.75 -1.16 -3.42
N ILE A 42 9.46 -1.52 -3.39
CA ILE A 42 8.42 -0.67 -2.81
C ILE A 42 8.41 -0.89 -1.30
N VAL A 43 8.70 0.18 -0.56
CA VAL A 43 8.61 0.20 0.90
C VAL A 43 7.44 1.06 1.30
N LEU A 44 6.38 0.43 1.80
CA LEU A 44 5.23 1.12 2.36
C LEU A 44 5.49 1.48 3.82
N LYS A 45 5.25 2.74 4.18
CA LYS A 45 5.42 3.23 5.54
C LYS A 45 4.32 4.23 5.89
N LYS A 46 3.88 4.22 7.15
CA LYS A 46 3.00 5.26 7.69
C LYS A 46 3.69 5.82 8.93
N TRP A 47 4.04 7.10 8.90
CA TRP A 47 4.86 7.74 9.94
C TRP A 47 6.20 7.00 10.15
N TYR A 48 6.41 6.47 11.35
CA TYR A 48 7.59 5.70 11.75
C TYR A 48 7.42 4.18 11.56
N THR A 49 6.22 3.73 11.16
CA THR A 49 5.90 2.31 11.03
C THR A 49 6.15 1.84 9.60
N ILE A 50 6.95 0.79 9.45
CA ILE A 50 7.17 0.08 8.19
C ILE A 50 6.24 -1.12 8.16
N PHE A 51 5.44 -1.24 7.10
CA PHE A 51 4.51 -2.35 6.95
C PHE A 51 5.22 -3.64 6.53
N LYS A 52 4.84 -4.75 7.15
CA LYS A 52 5.38 -6.08 6.87
C LYS A 52 4.50 -6.79 5.84
N ASP A 53 5.14 -7.49 4.91
CA ASP A 53 4.46 -8.05 3.73
C ASP A 53 3.41 -9.12 4.03
N HIS A 54 3.57 -9.87 5.12
CA HIS A 54 2.69 -10.99 5.49
C HIS A 54 1.51 -10.59 6.39
N VAL A 55 1.41 -9.34 6.79
CA VAL A 55 0.33 -8.84 7.66
C VAL A 55 -0.75 -8.20 6.76
N SER A 56 -2.02 -8.35 7.16
CA SER A 56 -3.13 -7.79 6.39
C SER A 56 -3.26 -6.28 6.56
N LEU A 57 -3.91 -5.63 5.60
CA LEU A 57 -4.27 -4.21 5.69
C LEU A 57 -5.17 -3.91 6.90
N GLY A 58 -6.10 -4.82 7.20
CA GLY A 58 -7.02 -4.75 8.33
C GLY A 58 -6.31 -4.81 9.67
N ASP A 59 -5.30 -5.69 9.82
CA ASP A 59 -4.51 -5.80 11.06
C ASP A 59 -3.72 -4.53 11.36
N TYR A 60 -3.31 -3.80 10.33
CA TYR A 60 -2.67 -2.49 10.45
C TYR A 60 -3.66 -1.34 10.67
N GLY A 61 -4.97 -1.61 10.68
CA GLY A 61 -6.01 -0.60 10.81
C GLY A 61 -6.13 0.31 9.59
N VAL A 62 -5.68 -0.13 8.40
CA VAL A 62 -5.78 0.67 7.18
C VAL A 62 -7.25 0.74 6.74
N SER A 63 -7.79 1.96 6.68
CA SER A 63 -9.20 2.21 6.39
C SER A 63 -9.41 3.01 5.09
N LEU A 64 -10.68 3.28 4.74
CA LEU A 64 -11.07 3.90 3.48
C LEU A 64 -10.41 5.29 3.30
N ARG A 65 -9.73 5.50 2.16
CA ARG A 65 -9.04 6.74 1.78
C ARG A 65 -7.84 7.11 2.66
N GLU A 66 -7.29 6.18 3.41
CA GLU A 66 -6.05 6.43 4.11
C GLU A 66 -4.88 6.63 3.13
N SER A 67 -4.04 7.60 3.47
CA SER A 67 -2.81 7.88 2.74
C SER A 67 -1.64 7.14 3.37
N LEU A 68 -0.99 6.30 2.56
CA LEU A 68 0.25 5.59 2.86
C LEU A 68 1.42 6.16 2.05
#